data_AF-A0A444U3Z5-F1
#
_entry.id   AF-A0A444U3Z5-F1
#
_cell.length_a   1.000
_cell.length_b   1.000
_cell.length_c   1.000
_cell.angle_alpha   90.00
_cell.angle_beta   90.00
_cell.angle_gamma   90.00
#
_symmetry.space_group_name_H-M   'P 1'
#
loop_
_entity.id
_entity.type
_entity.pdbx_description
1 polymer ?
#
loop_
_entity_poly.entity_id
_entity_poly.type
_entity_poly.pdbx_seq_one_letter_code
_entity_poly.pdbx_strand_id
1 'polypeptide(L)'
;MEAGNNFKQWKKQCLSKVDFSKKGSVDEDIKNIVSFINDCHNYFTTSSCSGRIILINGLAGLRKACGDAVFKFEPFVLHVQCKQLEDAQLLAVRSTHCLEVPLSHKGQVLVQEEYIDYVVQVANQKIEENQKRIERLVERHASNKIGNLE
;
A
#
# COMPACT_ATOMS: atom_id res chain seq x y z
N MET A 1 -25.57 -8.92 -20.70
CA MET A 1 -24.69 -10.11 -20.61
C MET A 1 -23.21 -9.81 -20.98
N GLU A 2 -22.86 -8.61 -21.43
CA GLU A 2 -21.50 -8.27 -21.88
C GLU A 2 -20.50 -7.92 -20.76
N ALA A 3 -20.94 -7.23 -19.69
CA ALA A 3 -20.07 -6.78 -18.61
C ALA A 3 -19.34 -7.92 -17.87
N GLY A 4 -20.01 -9.07 -17.69
CA GLY A 4 -19.42 -10.23 -17.00
C GLY A 4 -18.34 -10.96 -17.81
N ASN A 5 -18.40 -10.88 -19.14
CA ASN A 5 -17.40 -11.51 -20.02
C ASN A 5 -16.13 -10.65 -20.10
N ASN A 6 -16.29 -9.32 -20.13
CA ASN A 6 -15.17 -8.37 -20.10
C ASN A 6 -14.39 -8.44 -18.78
N PHE A 7 -15.05 -8.60 -17.64
CA PHE A 7 -14.38 -8.70 -16.33
C PHE A 7 -13.43 -9.91 -16.26
N LYS A 8 -13.89 -11.10 -16.69
CA LYS A 8 -13.05 -12.31 -16.68
C LYS A 8 -11.84 -12.16 -17.61
N GLN A 9 -12.03 -11.53 -18.77
CA GLN A 9 -10.94 -11.26 -19.71
C GLN A 9 -9.93 -10.26 -19.13
N TRP A 10 -10.38 -9.16 -18.52
CA TRP A 10 -9.51 -8.19 -17.86
C TRP A 10 -8.76 -8.78 -16.68
N LYS A 11 -9.44 -9.57 -15.85
CA LYS A 11 -8.79 -10.30 -14.76
C LYS A 11 -7.67 -11.20 -15.29
N LYS A 12 -7.95 -12.01 -16.31
CA LYS A 12 -6.95 -12.87 -16.95
C LYS A 12 -5.77 -12.06 -17.49
N GLN A 13 -6.04 -10.94 -18.18
CA GLN A 13 -5.01 -10.06 -18.71
C GLN A 13 -4.15 -9.43 -17.61
N CYS A 14 -4.76 -8.92 -16.53
CA CYS A 14 -4.02 -8.31 -15.42
C CYS A 14 -3.16 -9.32 -14.67
N LEU A 15 -3.65 -10.54 -14.44
CA LEU A 15 -2.89 -11.58 -13.76
C LEU A 15 -1.81 -12.22 -14.64
N SER A 16 -1.95 -12.16 -15.97
CA SER A 16 -0.94 -12.64 -16.92
C SER A 16 0.11 -11.59 -17.28
N LYS A 17 -0.09 -10.32 -16.89
CA LYS A 17 0.87 -9.25 -17.21
C LYS A 17 2.18 -9.49 -16.47
N VAL A 18 3.27 -9.26 -17.19
CA VAL A 18 4.59 -9.08 -16.59
C VAL A 18 4.53 -7.87 -15.66
N ASP A 19 5.12 -8.00 -14.48
CA ASP A 19 5.19 -6.91 -13.50
C ASP A 19 6.08 -5.78 -14.05
N PHE A 20 5.47 -4.60 -14.28
CA PHE A 20 6.14 -3.41 -14.79
C PHE A 20 6.66 -2.48 -13.69
N SER A 21 6.53 -2.86 -12.41
CA SER A 21 7.14 -2.12 -11.32
C SER A 21 8.66 -2.15 -11.45
N LYS A 22 9.35 -1.13 -10.90
CA LYS A 22 10.82 -1.11 -10.86
C LYS A 22 11.42 -2.35 -10.18
N LYS A 23 10.66 -2.96 -9.25
CA LYS A 23 11.04 -4.15 -8.50
C LYS A 23 10.78 -5.44 -9.30
N GLY A 24 9.84 -5.42 -10.24
CA GLY A 24 9.45 -6.58 -11.05
C GLY A 24 8.75 -7.68 -10.24
N SER A 25 8.34 -7.38 -9.01
CA SER A 25 7.58 -8.30 -8.16
C SER A 25 6.73 -7.55 -7.13
N VAL A 26 5.67 -8.23 -6.68
CA VAL A 26 4.83 -7.80 -5.55
C VAL A 26 5.64 -7.82 -4.26
N ASP A 27 5.42 -6.85 -3.38
CA ASP A 27 6.04 -6.79 -2.06
C ASP A 27 5.63 -8.01 -1.19
N GLU A 28 6.61 -8.67 -0.56
CA GLU A 28 6.38 -9.90 0.21
C GLU A 28 5.38 -9.69 1.35
N ASP A 29 5.42 -8.53 2.02
CA ASP A 29 4.54 -8.19 3.15
C ASP A 29 3.04 -8.19 2.80
N ILE A 30 2.72 -8.05 1.51
CA ILE A 30 1.34 -7.96 1.01
C ILE A 30 0.99 -9.04 -0.01
N LYS A 31 1.93 -9.93 -0.31
CA LYS A 31 1.76 -11.01 -1.29
C LYS A 31 0.56 -11.91 -0.94
N ASN A 32 0.40 -12.19 0.35
CA ASN A 32 -0.71 -12.99 0.87
C ASN A 32 -2.08 -12.35 0.57
N ILE A 33 -2.25 -11.05 0.86
CA ILE A 33 -3.53 -10.37 0.60
C ILE A 33 -3.79 -10.20 -0.90
N VAL A 34 -2.75 -9.93 -1.70
CA VAL A 34 -2.87 -9.82 -3.15
C VAL A 34 -3.33 -11.15 -3.74
N SER A 35 -2.72 -12.27 -3.33
CA SER A 35 -3.14 -13.61 -3.77
C SER A 35 -4.58 -13.90 -3.35
N PHE A 36 -4.91 -13.67 -2.07
CA PHE A 36 -6.24 -13.93 -1.54
C PHE A 36 -7.34 -13.19 -2.31
N ILE A 37 -7.12 -11.91 -2.64
CA ILE A 37 -8.07 -11.11 -3.42
C ILE A 37 -8.18 -11.63 -4.85
N ASN A 38 -7.05 -11.97 -5.47
CA ASN A 38 -7.01 -12.49 -6.83
C ASN A 38 -7.64 -13.89 -6.97
N ASP A 39 -7.67 -14.68 -5.89
CA ASP A 39 -8.38 -15.97 -5.85
C ASP A 39 -9.91 -15.82 -5.77
N CYS A 40 -10.42 -14.64 -5.40
CA CYS A 40 -11.86 -14.41 -5.31
C CYS A 40 -12.47 -14.12 -6.69
N HIS A 41 -13.60 -14.77 -7.05
CA HIS A 41 -14.16 -14.66 -8.40
C HIS A 41 -14.56 -13.24 -8.81
N ASN A 42 -15.00 -12.42 -7.86
CA ASN A 42 -15.54 -11.08 -8.10
C ASN A 42 -14.50 -9.95 -7.99
N TYR A 43 -13.24 -10.27 -7.74
CA TYR A 43 -12.18 -9.28 -7.49
C TYR A 43 -10.91 -9.60 -8.28
N PHE A 44 -10.14 -8.56 -8.61
CA PHE A 44 -8.72 -8.71 -8.94
C PHE A 44 -7.96 -7.41 -8.67
N THR A 45 -6.70 -7.51 -8.29
CA THR A 45 -5.80 -6.38 -8.06
C THR A 45 -5.23 -5.89 -9.40
N THR A 46 -5.17 -4.57 -9.61
CA THR A 46 -4.52 -3.97 -10.78
C THR A 46 -3.12 -3.44 -10.47
N SER A 47 -2.89 -3.01 -9.22
CA SER A 47 -1.59 -2.60 -8.69
C SER A 47 -1.61 -2.59 -7.16
N SER A 48 -0.45 -2.73 -6.52
CA SER A 48 -0.30 -2.71 -5.07
C SER A 48 1.03 -2.08 -4.63
N CYS A 49 1.10 -1.62 -3.37
CA CYS A 49 2.33 -1.17 -2.70
C CYS A 49 2.19 -1.37 -1.18
N SER A 50 3.17 -1.97 -0.51
CA SER A 50 3.10 -2.26 0.94
C SER A 50 3.21 -1.03 1.85
N GLY A 51 3.51 0.13 1.29
CA GLY A 51 3.85 1.34 2.02
C GLY A 51 5.37 1.45 2.19
N ARG A 52 5.86 2.68 2.39
CA ARG A 52 7.30 2.94 2.45
C ARG A 52 7.62 4.17 3.27
N ILE A 53 8.76 4.11 3.94
CA ILE A 53 9.44 5.27 4.53
C ILE A 53 10.52 5.71 3.55
N ILE A 54 10.57 7.01 3.25
CA ILE A 54 11.50 7.60 2.31
C ILE A 54 12.13 8.82 2.97
N LEU A 55 13.44 8.95 2.81
CA LEU A 55 14.15 10.20 3.03
C LEU A 55 14.51 10.79 1.67
N ILE A 56 13.85 11.88 1.29
CA ILE A 56 14.12 12.60 0.04
C ILE A 56 15.36 13.47 0.25
N ASN A 57 16.33 13.37 -0.67
CA ASN A 57 17.61 14.10 -0.67
C ASN A 57 18.57 13.80 0.51
N GLY A 58 18.48 12.62 1.12
CA GLY A 58 19.26 12.24 2.32
C GLY A 58 20.67 11.67 2.11
N LEU A 59 21.18 11.59 0.88
CA LEU A 59 22.34 10.73 0.54
C LEU A 59 23.72 11.18 1.05
N ALA A 60 23.82 12.31 1.76
CA ALA A 60 25.08 12.75 2.36
C ALA A 60 24.95 13.04 3.87
N GLY A 61 24.00 12.41 4.57
CA GLY A 61 23.71 12.75 5.96
C GLY A 61 23.08 14.15 6.05
N LEU A 62 22.14 14.33 6.96
CA LEU A 62 21.46 15.63 7.15
C LEU A 62 22.44 16.80 7.34
N ARG A 63 23.67 16.53 7.78
CA ARG A 63 24.74 17.52 7.99
C ARG A 63 25.46 17.99 6.72
N LYS A 64 25.24 17.34 5.58
CA LYS A 64 25.91 17.64 4.29
C LYS A 64 24.91 17.82 3.14
N ALA A 65 23.61 17.84 3.44
CA ALA A 65 22.56 18.05 2.46
C ALA A 65 22.67 19.46 1.86
N CYS A 66 22.84 19.56 0.54
CA CYS A 66 22.90 20.84 -0.19
C CYS A 66 21.50 21.40 -0.52
N GLY A 67 20.46 20.96 0.19
CA GLY A 67 19.07 21.29 -0.17
C GLY A 67 18.02 20.85 0.84
N ASP A 68 16.78 20.80 0.38
CA ASP A 68 15.61 20.44 1.19
C ASP A 68 15.55 18.93 1.35
N ALA A 69 15.48 18.46 2.60
CA ALA A 69 15.30 17.06 2.94
C ALA A 69 13.92 16.87 3.57
N VAL A 70 13.21 15.84 3.11
CA VAL A 70 11.85 15.53 3.58
C VAL A 70 11.78 14.07 3.98
N PHE A 71 11.30 13.84 5.20
CA PHE A 71 10.94 12.52 5.68
C PHE A 71 9.49 12.24 5.29
N LYS A 72 9.26 11.14 4.58
CA LYS A 72 7.92 10.78 4.10
C LYS A 72 7.57 9.34 4.44
N PHE A 73 6.37 9.13 4.96
CA PHE A 73 5.71 7.84 5.01
C PHE A 73 4.50 7.86 4.06
N GLU A 74 4.48 6.90 3.14
CA GLU A 74 3.34 6.60 2.29
C GLU A 74 2.71 5.29 2.75
N PRO A 75 1.38 5.23 2.94
CA PRO A 75 0.70 4.03 3.41
C PRO A 75 0.66 2.94 2.33
N PHE A 76 0.23 1.74 2.72
CA PHE A 76 -0.16 0.71 1.76
C PHE A 76 -1.30 1.19 0.88
N VAL A 77 -1.19 0.83 -0.40
CA VAL A 77 -2.21 1.11 -1.41
C VAL A 77 -2.50 -0.19 -2.14
N LEU A 78 -3.79 -0.46 -2.33
CA LEU A 78 -4.26 -1.56 -3.13
C LEU A 78 -5.33 -1.06 -4.09
N HIS A 79 -5.08 -1.21 -5.39
CA HIS A 79 -6.08 -0.97 -6.41
C HIS A 79 -6.72 -2.29 -6.80
N VAL A 80 -8.03 -2.39 -6.60
CA VAL A 80 -8.81 -3.60 -6.87
C VAL A 80 -9.98 -3.25 -7.76
N GLN A 81 -10.14 -4.04 -8.81
CA GLN A 81 -11.32 -4.01 -9.64
C GLN A 81 -12.35 -5.00 -9.07
N CYS A 82 -13.57 -4.52 -8.91
CA CYS A 82 -14.71 -5.32 -8.46
C CYS A 82 -15.66 -5.60 -9.63
N LYS A 83 -16.35 -6.74 -9.58
CA LYS A 83 -17.29 -7.15 -10.63
C LYS A 83 -18.58 -6.36 -10.58
N GLN A 84 -19.07 -6.03 -9.38
CA GLN A 84 -20.29 -5.25 -9.15
C GLN A 84 -20.07 -4.16 -8.08
N LEU A 85 -21.03 -3.24 -7.94
CA LEU A 85 -20.91 -2.12 -7.00
C LEU A 85 -20.99 -2.59 -5.54
N GLU A 86 -21.79 -3.63 -5.29
CA GLU A 86 -21.96 -4.27 -3.99
C GLU A 86 -20.65 -4.91 -3.52
N ASP A 87 -19.89 -5.51 -4.45
CA ASP A 87 -18.54 -6.04 -4.19
C ASP A 87 -17.57 -4.90 -3.78
N ALA A 88 -17.68 -3.72 -4.40
CA ALA A 88 -16.78 -2.58 -4.14
C ALA A 88 -16.98 -1.96 -2.75
N GLN A 89 -18.20 -1.97 -2.22
CA GLN A 89 -18.50 -1.47 -0.87
C GLN A 89 -17.84 -2.31 0.23
N LEU A 90 -17.63 -3.61 -0.03
CA LEU A 90 -17.02 -4.53 0.92
C LEU A 90 -15.51 -4.33 1.04
N LEU A 91 -14.87 -3.78 0.01
CA LEU A 91 -13.42 -3.66 -0.12
C LEU A 91 -12.87 -2.24 0.08
N ALA A 92 -13.71 -1.29 0.51
CA ALA A 92 -13.32 0.10 0.72
C ALA A 92 -12.32 0.27 1.90
N VAL A 93 -11.04 0.03 1.64
CA VAL A 93 -9.94 0.34 2.56
C VAL A 93 -9.30 1.65 2.11
N ARG A 94 -9.74 2.77 2.70
CA ARG A 94 -9.05 4.05 2.56
C ARG A 94 -8.04 4.20 3.69
N SER A 95 -6.76 4.15 3.36
CA SER A 95 -5.70 4.53 4.31
C SER A 95 -5.38 6.02 4.10
N THR A 96 -5.60 6.83 5.14
CA THR A 96 -5.24 8.27 5.15
C THR A 96 -3.97 8.53 5.94
N HIS A 97 -3.20 7.48 6.22
CA HIS A 97 -2.00 7.54 7.05
C HIS A 97 -0.80 7.99 6.23
N CYS A 98 -0.75 9.24 5.78
CA CYS A 98 0.48 9.82 5.25
C CYS A 98 1.21 10.57 6.38
N LEU A 99 2.54 10.64 6.31
CA LEU A 99 3.35 11.54 7.12
C LEU A 99 4.35 12.22 6.18
N GLU A 100 4.44 13.54 6.25
CA GLU A 100 5.42 14.30 5.49
C GLU A 100 5.98 15.40 6.39
N VAL A 101 7.29 15.36 6.60
CA VAL A 101 7.97 16.22 7.57
C VAL A 101 9.24 16.79 6.92
N PRO A 102 9.33 18.11 6.71
CA PRO A 102 10.57 18.73 6.27
C PRO A 102 11.60 18.68 7.40
N LEU A 103 12.79 18.18 7.09
CA LEU A 103 13.91 18.08 8.03
C LEU A 103 14.96 19.18 7.79
N SER A 104 15.10 19.65 6.55
CA SER A 104 15.99 20.76 6.19
C SER A 104 15.36 21.67 5.15
N HIS A 105 15.79 22.93 5.14
CA HIS A 105 15.48 23.88 4.08
C HIS A 105 16.76 24.62 3.67
N LYS A 106 17.03 24.69 2.36
CA LYS A 106 18.25 25.32 1.80
C LYS A 106 19.54 24.81 2.45
N GLY A 107 19.59 23.51 2.75
CA GLY A 107 20.73 22.85 3.38
C GLY A 107 20.89 23.09 4.88
N GLN A 108 20.03 23.90 5.50
CA GLN A 108 19.99 24.07 6.96
C GLN A 108 19.03 23.06 7.57
N VAL A 109 19.53 22.22 8.49
CA VAL A 109 18.70 21.32 9.28
C VAL A 109 17.83 22.15 10.24
N LEU A 110 16.52 21.90 10.22
CA LEU A 110 15.53 22.65 11.01
C LEU A 110 15.16 21.94 12.33
N VAL A 111 15.58 20.69 12.49
CA VAL A 111 15.16 19.80 13.58
C VAL A 111 16.34 19.18 14.31
N GLN A 112 16.13 18.82 15.58
CA GLN A 112 17.14 18.12 16.39
C GLN A 112 17.12 16.61 16.11
N GLU A 113 18.17 15.91 16.56
CA GLU A 113 18.32 14.47 16.34
C GLU A 113 17.20 13.68 17.03
N GLU A 114 16.81 14.10 18.23
CA GLU A 114 15.73 13.52 19.01
C GLU A 114 14.37 13.59 18.29
N TYR A 115 14.14 14.65 17.50
CA TYR A 115 12.94 14.77 16.69
C TYR A 115 12.94 13.80 15.51
N ILE A 116 14.11 13.53 14.92
CA ILE A 116 14.24 12.56 13.83
C ILE A 116 13.92 11.15 14.35
N ASP A 117 14.45 10.77 15.52
CA ASP A 117 14.14 9.50 16.17
C ASP A 117 12.65 9.35 16.44
N TYR A 118 12.01 10.41 16.96
CA TYR A 118 10.57 10.44 17.16
C TYR A 118 9.78 10.23 15.87
N VAL A 119 10.12 10.94 14.79
CA VAL A 119 9.43 10.83 13.50
C VAL A 119 9.61 9.43 12.89
N VAL A 120 10.79 8.82 13.05
CA VAL A 120 11.03 7.43 12.65
C VAL A 120 10.14 6.45 13.43
N GLN A 121 10.03 6.62 14.75
CA GLN A 121 9.15 5.80 15.59
C GLN A 121 7.69 5.92 15.15
N VAL A 122 7.19 7.14 14.93
CA VAL A 122 5.82 7.38 14.44
C VAL A 122 5.60 6.71 13.09
N ALA A 123 6.57 6.78 12.19
CA ALA A 123 6.47 6.16 10.87
C ALA A 123 6.42 4.62 10.93
N ASN A 124 7.25 4.02 11.79
CA ASN A 124 7.23 2.57 12.02
C ASN A 124 5.90 2.12 12.64
N GLN A 125 5.37 2.86 13.62
CA GLN A 125 4.05 2.58 14.19
C GLN A 125 2.95 2.62 13.10
N LYS A 126 3.02 3.58 12.17
CA LYS A 126 2.07 3.64 11.05
C LYS A 126 2.19 2.46 10.10
N ILE A 127 3.39 1.91 9.88
CA ILE A 127 3.59 0.66 9.12
C ILE A 127 2.91 -0.50 9.85
N GLU A 128 3.11 -0.64 11.16
CA GLU A 128 2.50 -1.73 11.93
C GLU A 128 0.97 -1.66 11.95
N GLU A 129 0.41 -0.46 12.15
CA GLU A 129 -1.04 -0.24 12.08
C GLU A 129 -1.60 -0.61 10.71
N ASN A 130 -0.84 -0.31 9.66
CA ASN A 130 -1.19 -0.62 8.30
C ASN A 130 -1.19 -2.14 8.05
N GLN A 131 -0.20 -2.87 8.56
CA GLN A 131 -0.18 -4.34 8.51
C GLN A 131 -1.38 -4.96 9.23
N LYS A 132 -1.70 -4.48 10.44
CA LYS A 132 -2.89 -4.93 11.18
C LYS A 132 -4.20 -4.70 10.42
N ARG A 133 -4.30 -3.62 9.64
CA ARG A 133 -5.48 -3.35 8.79
C ARG A 133 -5.58 -4.34 7.63
N ILE A 134 -4.45 -4.69 7.02
CA ILE A 134 -4.36 -5.69 5.96
C ILE A 134 -4.83 -7.05 6.51
N GLU A 135 -4.32 -7.47 7.67
CA GLU A 135 -4.71 -8.71 8.33
C GLU A 135 -6.22 -8.77 8.61
N ARG A 136 -6.79 -7.71 9.20
CA ARG A 136 -8.24 -7.62 9.44
C ARG A 136 -9.08 -7.68 8.17
N LEU A 137 -8.59 -7.13 7.06
CA LEU A 137 -9.29 -7.21 5.77
C LEU A 137 -9.35 -8.65 5.28
N VAL A 138 -8.23 -9.38 5.39
CA VAL A 138 -8.15 -10.81 5.03
C VAL A 138 -9.09 -11.61 5.92
N GLU A 139 -9.05 -11.44 7.23
CA GLU A 139 -9.91 -12.14 8.19
C GLU A 139 -11.40 -11.93 7.87
N ARG A 140 -11.82 -10.67 7.70
CA ARG A 140 -13.22 -10.32 7.39
C ARG A 140 -13.71 -11.00 6.11
N HIS A 141 -12.88 -11.05 5.08
CA HIS A 141 -13.25 -11.70 3.82
C HIS A 141 -13.17 -13.22 3.87
N ALA A 142 -12.24 -13.79 4.65
CA ALA A 142 -12.20 -15.22 4.90
C ALA A 142 -13.49 -15.70 5.59
N SER A 143 -13.97 -14.97 6.60
CA SER A 143 -15.24 -15.26 7.27
C SER A 143 -16.45 -15.12 6.35
N ASN A 144 -16.47 -14.14 5.44
CA ASN A 144 -17.55 -13.98 4.45
C ASN A 144 -17.55 -15.07 3.35
N LYS A 145 -16.39 -15.72 3.12
CA LYS A 145 -16.28 -16.86 2.20
C LYS A 145 -16.95 -18.12 2.78
N ILE A 146 -16.91 -18.28 4.12
CA ILE A 146 -17.55 -19.39 4.84
C ILE A 146 -19.07 -19.23 4.86
N GLY A 147 -19.59 -18.02 5.04
CA GLY A 147 -21.04 -17.75 5.07
C GLY A 147 -21.77 -17.80 3.72
N ASN A 148 -21.06 -17.96 2.59
CA ASN A 148 -21.64 -18.11 1.24
C ASN A 148 -21.46 -19.54 0.67
N LEU A 149 -21.02 -20.48 1.51
CA LEU A 149 -20.92 -21.90 1.19
C LEU A 149 -22.04 -22.75 1.84
N GLU A 150 -22.99 -22.10 2.52
CA GLU A 150 -24.25 -22.69 3.00
C GLU A 150 -25.44 -22.23 2.15
#